data_AF-A0A0P9TRF6-F1
#
_entry.id   AF-A0A0P9TRF6-F1
#
_cell.length_a   1.000
_cell.length_b   1.000
_cell.length_c   1.000
_cell.angle_alpha   90.00
_cell.angle_beta   90.00
_cell.angle_gamma   90.00
#
_symmetry.space_group_name_H-M   'P 1'
#
loop_
_entity.id
_entity.type
_entity.pdbx_description
1 polymer ?
#
loop_
_entity_poly.entity_id
_entity_poly.type
_entity_poly.pdbx_seq_one_letter_code
_entity_poly.pdbx_strand_id
1 'polypeptide(L)' 'MTLDVIGYDETILVPGKLGEDSTVTFKRPASEFYVLFDAGPGHVVEIDQADIPSP' A
#
# COMPACT_ATOMS: atom_id res chain seq x y z
N MET A 1 -12.54 1.46 2.65
CA MET A 1 -11.16 1.02 2.89
C MET A 1 -10.37 1.13 1.60
N THR A 2 -9.13 1.58 1.71
CA THR A 2 -8.19 1.66 0.60
C THR A 2 -6.89 0.96 0.98
N LEU A 3 -6.13 0.60 -0.05
CA LEU A 3 -4.75 0.15 0.12
C LEU A 3 -3.94 0.87 -0.93
N ASP A 4 -3.24 1.92 -0.56
CA ASP A 4 -2.48 2.74 -1.49
C ASP A 4 -0.99 2.44 -1.36
N VAL A 5 -0.28 2.40 -2.49
CA VAL A 5 1.17 2.28 -2.52
C VAL A 5 1.73 3.67 -2.76
N ILE A 6 2.46 4.19 -1.78
CA ILE A 6 2.86 5.59 -1.70
C ILE A 6 4.38 5.66 -1.65
N GLY A 7 4.97 6.56 -2.43
CA GLY A 7 6.40 6.85 -2.35
C GLY A 7 6.73 7.62 -1.06
N TYR A 8 7.97 7.58 -0.60
CA TYR A 8 8.38 8.40 0.55
C TYR A 8 8.33 9.92 0.28
N ASP A 9 8.16 10.31 -0.99
CA ASP A 9 7.88 11.68 -1.41
C ASP A 9 6.38 12.04 -1.34
N GLU A 10 5.57 11.18 -0.72
CA GLU A 10 4.10 11.27 -0.59
C GLU A 10 3.33 11.13 -1.92
N THR A 11 4.01 10.77 -3.01
CA THR A 11 3.37 10.52 -4.30
C THR A 11 2.61 9.19 -4.28
N ILE A 12 1.34 9.18 -4.68
CA ILE A 12 0.60 7.93 -4.90
C ILE A 12 1.16 7.24 -6.16
N LEU A 13 1.86 6.13 -5.96
CA LEU A 13 2.47 5.33 -7.04
C LEU A 13 1.46 4.34 -7.62
N VAL A 14 0.67 3.71 -6.75
CA VAL A 14 -0.44 2.83 -7.12
C VAL A 14 -1.64 3.12 -6.24
N PRO A 15 -2.73 3.70 -6.78
CA PRO A 15 -3.98 3.79 -6.05
C PRO A 15 -4.59 2.39 -5.95
N GLY A 16 -4.94 1.93 -4.75
CA GLY A 16 -5.48 0.58 -4.60
C GLY A 16 -6.83 0.57 -3.91
N LYS A 17 -7.74 -0.17 -4.55
CA LYS A 17 -9.02 -0.55 -3.98
C LYS A 17 -8.96 -2.05 -3.70
N LEU A 18 -9.28 -2.42 -2.47
CA LEU A 18 -9.39 -3.83 -2.11
C LEU A 18 -10.54 -4.49 -2.87
N GLY A 19 -10.28 -5.70 -3.38
CA GLY A 19 -11.27 -6.57 -4.01
C GLY A 19 -12.27 -7.15 -3.01
N GLU A 20 -13.20 -7.97 -3.51
CA GLU A 20 -14.22 -8.65 -2.68
C GLU A 20 -13.61 -9.58 -1.61
N ASP A 21 -12.39 -10.06 -1.85
CA ASP A 21 -11.61 -10.91 -0.96
C ASP A 21 -10.64 -10.14 -0.05
N SER A 22 -10.71 -8.81 -0.04
CA SER A 22 -9.76 -7.93 0.66
C SER A 22 -8.31 -8.08 0.19
N THR A 23 -8.08 -8.47 -1.08
CA THR A 23 -6.74 -8.52 -1.67
C THR A 23 -6.54 -7.46 -2.75
N VAL A 24 -5.27 -7.15 -3.02
CA VAL A 24 -4.82 -6.35 -4.14
C VAL A 24 -3.49 -6.89 -4.64
N THR A 25 -3.33 -6.93 -5.96
CA THR A 25 -2.06 -7.29 -6.61
C THR A 25 -1.61 -6.11 -7.45
N PHE A 26 -0.39 -5.66 -7.22
CA PHE A 26 0.23 -4.58 -7.99
C PHE A 26 1.65 -4.96 -8.38
N LYS A 27 2.17 -4.33 -9.42
CA LYS A 27 3.58 -4.46 -9.77
C LYS A 27 4.41 -3.68 -8.76
N ARG A 28 5.42 -4.30 -8.16
CA ARG A 28 6.33 -3.61 -7.23
C ARG A 28 6.92 -2.37 -7.91
N PRO A 29 6.74 -1.16 -7.33
CA PRO A 29 7.38 0.04 -7.84
C PRO A 29 8.91 -0.09 -7.86
N ALA A 30 9.56 0.63 -8.78
CA ALA A 30 11.02 0.71 -8.82
C ALA A 30 11.59 1.70 -7.80
N SER A 31 10.80 2.70 -7.41
CA SER A 31 11.12 3.63 -6.34
C SER A 31 10.81 3.02 -4.98
N GLU A 32 11.42 3.58 -3.94
CA GLU A 32 11.07 3.27 -2.55
C GLU A 32 9.61 3.64 -2.24
N PHE A 33 8.95 2.82 -1.43
CA PHE A 33 7.54 2.98 -1.13
C PHE A 33 7.16 2.38 0.21
N TYR A 34 5.98 2.75 0.70
CA TYR A 34 5.27 2.07 1.76
C TYR A 34 3.84 1.81 1.31
N VAL A 35 3.17 0.88 1.99
CA VAL A 35 1.77 0.55 1.76
C VAL A 35 0.94 1.17 2.87
N LEU A 36 -0.02 2.01 2.52
CA LEU A 36 -1.00 2.59 3.42
C LEU A 36 -2.31 1.82 3.32
N PHE A 37 -2.67 1.09 4.37
CA PHE A 37 -3.99 0.52 4.52
C PHE A 37 -4.86 1.41 5.40
N ASP A 38 -5.89 2.00 4.82
CA ASP A 38 -6.86 2.86 5.52
C ASP A 38 -8.22 2.16 5.58
N ALA A 39 -8.61 1.70 6.77
CA ALA A 39 -9.93 1.14 7.04
C ALA A 39 -10.91 2.15 7.68
N GLY A 40 -10.49 3.40 7.88
CA GLY A 40 -11.23 4.47 8.53
C GLY A 40 -10.59 4.94 9.84
N PRO A 41 -11.23 5.91 10.55
CA PRO A 41 -10.67 6.53 11.75
C PRO A 41 -10.21 5.50 12.80
N GLY A 42 -8.96 5.64 13.24
CA GLY A 42 -8.33 4.76 14.23
C GLY A 42 -7.80 3.42 13.69
N HIS A 43 -7.95 3.15 12.38
CA HIS A 43 -7.53 1.90 11.74
C HIS A 43 -6.74 2.19 10.46
N VAL A 44 -5.61 2.88 10.63
CA VAL A 44 -4.63 3.15 9.58
C VAL A 44 -3.37 2.38 9.90
N VAL A 45 -2.87 1.63 8.93
CA VAL A 45 -1.65 0.83 9.04
C VAL A 45 -0.71 1.19 7.90
N GLU A 46 0.54 1.46 8.25
CA GLU A 46 1.63 1.67 7.31
C GLU A 46 2.56 0.46 7.35
N ILE A 47 2.93 -0.04 6.17
CA ILE A 47 3.84 -1.16 6.02
C ILE A 47 4.99 -0.71 5.14
N ASP A 48 6.20 -0.73 5.69
CA ASP A 48 7.40 -0.37 4.96
C ASP A 48 7.75 -1.44 3.92
N GLN A 49 8.27 -1.03 2.76
CA GLN A 49 8.74 -1.98 1.75
C GLN A 49 9.79 -2.97 2.25
N ALA A 50 10.59 -2.61 3.26
CA ALA A 50 11.62 -3.46 3.84
C ALA A 50 11.03 -4.63 4.63
N ASP A 51 9.81 -4.47 5.15
CA ASP A 51 9.06 -5.51 5.85
C ASP A 51 8.28 -6.42 4.88
N ILE A 52 8.19 -6.05 3.59
CA ILE A 52 7.55 -6.85 2.55
C ILE A 52 8.58 -7.81 1.95
N PRO A 53 8.48 -9.14 2.20
CA PRO A 53 9.41 -10.10 1.64
C PRO A 53 9.35 -10.07 0.11
N SER A 54 10.52 -10.14 -0.52
CA SER A 54 10.59 -10.33 -1.96
C SER A 54 10.12 -11.76 -2.29
N PRO A 55 9.33 -11.96 -3.36
CA PRO A 55 8.85 -13.27 -3.77
C PRO A 55 9.98 -14.25 -4.11
#